data_AF-A0AAU5QQL4-F1
#
_entry.id   AF-A0AAU5QQL4-F1
#
_cell.length_a   1.000
_cell.length_b   1.000
_cell.length_c   1.000
_cell.angle_alpha   90.00
_cell.angle_beta   90.00
_cell.angle_gamma   90.00
#
_symmetry.space_group_name_H-M   'P 1'
#
loop_
_entity.id
_entity.type
_entity.pdbx_description
1 polymer ?
#
loop_
_entity_poly.entity_id
_entity_poly.type
_entity_poly.pdbx_seq_one_letter_code
_entity_poly.pdbx_strand_id
1 'polypeptide(L)'
;MAFRHPDGDYAITAMYSVPDDAWYLELDLVAEHRNLVIAIVPDEDPAREPTVCFNPHGGHVDLPYGVMTWFMQQVDEEIRTSRAWMRLRPDLVEIIYQLRQEHMGAIDDDTFRRVLPEVRATVPEADLPAVLEAAFGRRPDGTTMDQPQAPDM
;
A
#
# COMPACT_ATOMS: atom_id res chain seq x y z
N MET A 1 2.63 5.37 5.31
CA MET A 1 2.46 4.45 6.46
C MET A 1 3.84 4.00 6.94
N ALA A 2 4.01 3.56 8.20
CA ALA A 2 5.29 3.04 8.69
C ALA A 2 5.10 1.73 9.47
N PHE A 3 5.90 0.71 9.15
CA PHE A 3 5.92 -0.59 9.80
C PHE A 3 7.27 -0.76 10.49
N ARG A 4 7.29 -1.09 11.78
CA ARG A 4 8.55 -1.36 12.48
C ARG A 4 8.80 -2.86 12.55
N HIS A 5 10.03 -3.26 12.28
CA HIS A 5 10.47 -4.62 12.56
C HIS A 5 10.47 -4.84 14.09
N PRO A 6 10.14 -6.05 14.60
CA PRO A 6 10.08 -6.32 16.04
C PRO A 6 11.36 -5.97 16.80
N ASP A 7 12.52 -6.17 16.16
CA ASP A 7 13.82 -5.86 16.75
C ASP A 7 14.13 -4.34 16.82
N GLY A 8 13.31 -3.50 16.16
CA GLY A 8 13.40 -2.04 16.21
C GLY A 8 14.46 -1.40 15.32
N ASP A 9 15.44 -2.17 14.85
CA ASP A 9 16.54 -1.67 14.01
C ASP A 9 16.13 -1.32 12.57
N TYR A 10 15.03 -1.92 12.09
CA TYR A 10 14.53 -1.75 10.74
C TYR A 10 13.10 -1.23 10.72
N ALA A 11 12.80 -0.40 9.72
CA ALA A 11 11.46 0.08 9.45
C ALA A 11 11.16 0.02 7.96
N ILE A 12 9.88 -0.10 7.62
CA ILE A 12 9.39 0.09 6.26
C ILE A 12 8.57 1.36 6.25
N THR A 13 8.91 2.31 5.40
CA THR A 13 8.08 3.47 5.12
C THR A 13 7.40 3.28 3.76
N ALA A 14 6.11 3.60 3.70
CA ALA A 14 5.31 3.48 2.49
C ALA A 14 4.77 4.86 2.09
N MET A 15 4.98 5.23 0.84
CA MET A 15 4.60 6.53 0.26
C MET A 15 4.02 6.33 -1.14
N TYR A 16 2.93 7.03 -1.45
CA TYR A 16 2.37 7.02 -2.79
C TYR A 16 3.01 8.11 -3.66
N SER A 17 3.45 7.76 -4.87
CA SER A 17 3.97 8.70 -5.87
C SER A 17 2.91 8.91 -6.95
N VAL A 18 2.25 10.07 -6.91
CA VAL A 18 1.29 10.49 -7.94
C VAL A 18 1.91 10.54 -9.34
N PRO A 19 3.14 11.05 -9.54
CA PRO A 19 3.74 11.06 -10.88
C PRO A 19 3.99 9.66 -11.48
N ASP A 20 4.14 8.64 -10.64
CA ASP A 20 4.50 7.28 -11.08
C ASP A 20 3.33 6.30 -11.05
N ASP A 21 2.19 6.73 -10.49
CA ASP A 21 1.02 5.90 -10.16
C ASP A 21 1.45 4.61 -9.46
N ALA A 22 2.20 4.78 -8.37
CA ALA A 22 2.86 3.68 -7.69
C ALA A 22 3.08 3.93 -6.19
N TRP A 23 3.04 2.85 -5.42
CA TRP A 23 3.52 2.80 -4.05
C TRP A 23 5.03 2.55 -4.00
N TYR A 24 5.71 3.35 -3.19
CA TYR A 24 7.11 3.20 -2.83
C TYR A 24 7.19 2.65 -1.42
N LEU A 25 7.78 1.46 -1.28
CA LEU A 25 8.06 0.82 0.01
C LEU A 25 9.57 0.86 0.24
N GLU A 26 9.98 1.60 1.25
CA GLU A 26 11.37 1.87 1.58
C GLU A 26 11.75 1.08 2.84
N LEU A 27 12.73 0.18 2.73
CA LEU A 27 13.34 -0.49 3.87
C LEU A 27 14.48 0.37 4.42
N ASP A 28 14.32 0.82 5.65
CA ASP A 28 15.21 1.74 6.32
C ASP A 28 15.93 1.08 7.49
N LEU A 29 17.23 1.37 7.61
CA LEU A 29 18.00 1.16 8.83
C LEU A 29 17.80 2.36 9.75
N VAL A 30 17.08 2.15 10.85
CA VAL A 30 16.55 3.24 11.70
C VAL A 30 17.68 4.05 12.34
N ALA A 31 18.70 3.38 12.87
CA ALA A 31 19.79 4.03 13.57
C ALA A 31 20.62 4.99 12.70
N GLU A 32 20.71 4.68 11.40
CA GLU A 32 21.51 5.46 10.44
C GLU A 32 20.66 6.39 9.56
N HIS A 33 19.33 6.39 9.75
CA HIS A 33 18.38 7.10 8.88
C HIS A 33 18.65 6.84 7.39
N ARG A 34 18.92 5.58 7.07
CA ARG A 34 19.44 5.18 5.76
C ARG A 34 18.47 4.22 5.09
N ASN A 35 18.01 4.59 3.90
CA ASN A 35 17.30 3.69 3.01
C ASN A 35 18.27 2.65 2.40
N LEU A 36 17.90 1.38 2.50
CA LEU A 36 18.67 0.24 2.00
C LEU A 36 18.09 -0.32 0.71
N VAL A 37 16.76 -0.44 0.67
CA VAL A 37 16.02 -1.07 -0.43
C VAL A 37 14.75 -0.27 -0.68
N ILE A 38 14.36 -0.14 -1.94
CA ILE A 38 13.10 0.45 -2.35
C ILE A 38 12.38 -0.55 -3.25
N ALA A 39 11.13 -0.84 -2.94
CA ALA A 39 10.21 -1.53 -3.84
C ALA A 39 9.23 -0.51 -4.43
N ILE A 40 8.99 -0.61 -5.73
CA ILE A 40 8.05 0.23 -6.47
C ILE A 40 6.94 -0.67 -6.98
N VAL A 41 5.71 -0.42 -6.53
CA VAL A 41 4.52 -1.21 -6.86
C VAL A 41 3.54 -0.31 -7.62
N PRO A 42 3.50 -0.38 -8.96
CA PRO A 42 2.50 0.33 -9.76
C PRO A 42 1.11 -0.21 -9.43
N ASP A 43 0.13 0.65 -9.20
CA ASP A 43 -1.21 0.22 -8.77
C ASP A 43 -2.32 0.52 -9.78
N GLU A 44 -2.14 1.51 -10.65
CA GLU A 44 -3.13 1.86 -11.69
C GLU A 44 -2.92 1.12 -13.03
N ASP A 45 -1.82 0.38 -13.21
CA ASP A 45 -1.60 -0.50 -14.36
C ASP A 45 -1.12 -1.90 -13.90
N PRO A 46 -1.98 -2.94 -13.96
CA PRO A 46 -1.63 -4.28 -13.51
C PRO A 46 -0.60 -4.99 -14.39
N ALA A 47 -0.33 -4.50 -15.62
CA ALA A 47 0.66 -5.06 -16.53
C ALA A 47 2.08 -4.55 -16.25
N ARG A 48 2.22 -3.45 -15.50
CA ARG A 48 3.54 -2.98 -15.04
C ARG A 48 4.05 -3.90 -13.93
N GLU A 49 5.26 -4.40 -14.13
CA GLU A 49 5.94 -5.27 -13.18
C GLU A 49 6.42 -4.47 -11.96
N PRO A 50 6.15 -4.94 -10.72
CA PRO A 50 6.77 -4.39 -9.53
C PRO A 50 8.29 -4.55 -9.57
N THR A 51 9.03 -3.58 -9.05
CA THR A 51 10.50 -3.63 -9.07
C THR A 51 11.08 -3.39 -7.69
N VAL A 52 12.28 -3.92 -7.46
CA VAL A 52 13.05 -3.70 -6.23
C VAL A 52 14.44 -3.20 -6.61
N CYS A 53 14.86 -2.09 -6.01
CA CYS A 53 16.20 -1.56 -6.16
C CYS A 53 16.91 -1.46 -4.81
N PHE A 54 18.20 -1.78 -4.82
CA PHE A 54 19.07 -1.64 -3.66
C PHE A 54 19.80 -0.32 -3.80
N ASN A 55 19.88 0.44 -2.70
CA ASN A 55 20.54 1.74 -2.72
C ASN A 55 22.03 1.58 -3.11
N PRO A 56 22.44 1.99 -4.32
CA PRO A 56 23.80 1.74 -4.80
C PRO A 56 24.80 2.76 -4.26
N HIS A 57 24.31 3.85 -3.65
CA HIS A 57 25.14 4.97 -3.19
C HIS A 57 25.58 4.83 -1.73
N GLY A 58 25.03 3.87 -0.99
CA GLY A 58 25.48 3.59 0.36
C GLY A 58 26.55 2.50 0.40
N GLY A 59 27.28 2.40 1.52
CA GLY A 59 28.25 1.32 1.74
C GLY A 59 27.59 -0.07 1.72
N HIS A 60 28.37 -1.13 1.47
CA HIS A 60 27.87 -2.50 1.58
C HIS A 60 27.20 -2.75 2.94
N VAL A 61 25.99 -3.31 2.94
CA VAL A 61 25.24 -3.67 4.16
C VAL A 61 24.79 -5.12 4.05
N ASP A 62 25.15 -5.91 5.05
CA ASP A 62 24.63 -7.27 5.19
C ASP A 62 23.24 -7.21 5.81
N LEU A 63 22.22 -7.41 4.98
CA LEU A 63 20.83 -7.47 5.41
C LEU A 63 20.50 -8.87 5.96
N PRO A 64 20.01 -8.99 7.21
CA PRO A 64 19.54 -10.27 7.73
C PRO A 64 18.41 -10.84 6.85
N TYR A 65 18.47 -12.15 6.57
CA TYR A 65 17.48 -12.81 5.73
C TYR A 65 16.04 -12.66 6.25
N GLY A 66 15.85 -12.70 7.57
CA GLY A 66 14.55 -12.51 8.20
C GLY A 66 13.96 -11.12 7.92
N VAL A 67 14.79 -10.08 7.97
CA VAL A 67 14.39 -8.70 7.66
C VAL A 67 14.01 -8.56 6.19
N MET A 68 14.80 -9.13 5.29
CA MET A 68 14.47 -9.14 3.86
C MET A 68 13.16 -9.90 3.59
N THR A 69 12.95 -11.04 4.25
CA THR A 69 11.71 -11.82 4.12
C THR A 69 10.50 -11.03 4.60
N TRP A 70 10.62 -10.37 5.75
CA TRP A 70 9.58 -9.48 6.27
C TRP A 70 9.28 -8.32 5.31
N PHE A 71 10.31 -7.67 4.75
CA PHE A 71 10.13 -6.63 3.74
C PHE A 71 9.37 -7.14 2.51
N MET A 72 9.81 -8.27 1.95
CA MET A 72 9.16 -8.85 0.77
C MET A 72 7.71 -9.27 1.05
N GLN A 73 7.37 -9.69 2.27
CA GLN A 73 5.97 -9.96 2.65
C GLN A 73 5.10 -8.69 2.60
N GLN A 74 5.63 -7.54 3.01
CA GLN A 74 4.92 -6.27 2.90
C GLN A 74 4.79 -5.84 1.44
N VAL A 75 5.82 -6.06 0.62
CA VAL A 75 5.75 -5.83 -0.84
C VAL A 75 4.68 -6.71 -1.49
N ASP A 76 4.61 -8.00 -1.14
CA ASP A 76 3.59 -8.93 -1.65
C ASP A 76 2.17 -8.52 -1.23
N GLU A 77 2.02 -8.00 -0.01
CA GLU A 77 0.76 -7.45 0.48
C GLU A 77 0.32 -6.21 -0.31
N GLU A 78 1.26 -5.30 -0.60
CA GLU A 78 0.96 -4.13 -1.42
C GLU A 78 0.59 -4.53 -2.84
N ILE A 79 1.33 -5.45 -3.47
CA ILE A 79 1.02 -5.97 -4.81
C ILE A 79 -0.39 -6.58 -4.83
N ARG A 80 -0.71 -7.41 -3.83
CA ARG A 80 -2.03 -8.04 -3.73
C ARG A 80 -3.14 -7.00 -3.65
N THR A 81 -2.98 -5.98 -2.82
CA THR A 81 -3.97 -4.89 -2.63
C THR A 81 -4.10 -4.04 -3.88
N SER A 82 -2.97 -3.60 -4.44
CA SER A 82 -2.89 -2.85 -5.70
C SER A 82 -3.51 -3.60 -6.88
N ARG A 83 -3.41 -4.93 -6.94
CA ARG A 83 -4.04 -5.75 -7.98
C ARG A 83 -5.51 -6.10 -7.68
N ALA A 84 -5.98 -5.98 -6.44
CA ALA A 84 -7.32 -6.40 -6.05
C ALA A 84 -8.40 -5.51 -6.67
N TRP A 85 -8.27 -4.18 -6.54
CA TRP A 85 -9.27 -3.25 -7.08
C TRP A 85 -9.29 -3.23 -8.61
N MET A 86 -8.14 -3.45 -9.26
CA MET A 86 -8.05 -3.60 -10.72
C MET A 86 -8.73 -4.87 -11.27
N ARG A 87 -9.13 -5.81 -10.40
CA ARG A 87 -9.94 -6.99 -10.78
C ARG A 87 -11.43 -6.77 -10.65
N LEU A 88 -11.88 -5.62 -10.16
CA LEU A 88 -13.29 -5.26 -10.12
C LEU A 88 -13.85 -5.09 -11.54
N ARG A 89 -15.16 -4.94 -11.66
CA ARG A 89 -15.77 -4.64 -12.95
C ARG A 89 -15.24 -3.30 -13.49
N PRO A 90 -15.08 -3.13 -14.82
CA PRO A 90 -14.49 -1.93 -15.40
C PRO A 90 -15.16 -0.61 -15.01
N ASP A 91 -16.49 -0.61 -14.81
CA ASP A 91 -17.24 0.56 -14.34
C ASP A 91 -16.83 0.98 -12.92
N LEU A 92 -16.57 0.01 -12.03
CA LEU A 92 -16.12 0.27 -10.66
C LEU A 92 -14.66 0.71 -10.63
N VAL A 93 -13.82 0.12 -11.47
CA VAL A 93 -12.41 0.52 -11.63
C VAL A 93 -12.33 1.98 -12.06
N GLU A 94 -13.14 2.40 -13.04
CA GLU A 94 -13.19 3.80 -13.48
C GLU A 94 -13.62 4.75 -12.36
N ILE A 95 -14.63 4.40 -11.56
CA ILE A 95 -15.06 5.22 -10.41
C ILE A 95 -13.90 5.39 -9.41
N ILE A 96 -13.21 4.29 -9.07
CA ILE A 96 -12.09 4.33 -8.12
C ILE A 96 -10.94 5.17 -8.69
N TYR A 97 -10.62 5.01 -9.97
CA TYR A 97 -9.60 5.79 -10.65
C TYR A 97 -9.92 7.29 -10.59
N GLN A 98 -11.14 7.71 -10.93
CA GLN A 98 -11.54 9.12 -10.86
C GLN A 98 -11.43 9.68 -9.44
N LEU A 99 -11.91 8.94 -8.43
CA LEU A 99 -11.78 9.35 -7.03
C LEU A 99 -10.32 9.55 -6.64
N ARG A 100 -9.43 8.64 -7.04
CA ARG A 100 -8.00 8.77 -6.75
C ARG A 100 -7.41 9.99 -7.45
N GLN A 101 -7.74 10.24 -8.72
CA GLN A 101 -7.28 11.43 -9.43
C GLN A 101 -7.75 12.73 -8.75
N GLU A 102 -9.01 12.77 -8.28
CA GLU A 102 -9.56 13.92 -7.53
C GLU A 102 -8.89 14.13 -6.17
N HIS A 103 -8.47 13.04 -5.53
CA HIS A 103 -7.80 13.06 -4.22
C HIS A 103 -6.28 12.97 -4.30
N MET A 104 -5.70 13.20 -5.48
CA MET A 104 -4.24 13.19 -5.73
C MET A 104 -3.59 11.84 -5.38
N GLY A 105 -4.15 10.75 -5.91
CA GLY A 105 -3.64 9.39 -5.79
C GLY A 105 -4.30 8.57 -4.69
N ALA A 106 -3.48 7.83 -3.93
CA ALA A 106 -3.97 6.99 -2.86
C ALA A 106 -4.73 7.77 -1.77
N ILE A 107 -5.87 7.22 -1.36
CA ILE A 107 -6.73 7.79 -0.33
C ILE A 107 -6.35 7.18 1.03
N ASP A 108 -5.63 7.95 1.85
CA ASP A 108 -5.25 7.55 3.21
C ASP A 108 -6.44 7.52 4.19
N ASP A 109 -6.20 7.07 5.41
CA ASP A 109 -7.21 6.93 6.48
C ASP A 109 -7.97 8.23 6.78
N ASP A 110 -7.28 9.36 6.82
CA ASP A 110 -7.87 10.65 7.16
C ASP A 110 -8.69 11.21 6.00
N THR A 111 -8.21 11.01 4.77
CA THR A 111 -8.90 11.37 3.54
C THR A 111 -10.11 10.47 3.33
N PHE A 112 -9.98 9.16 3.56
CA PHE A 112 -11.03 8.17 3.39
C PHE A 112 -12.31 8.52 4.15
N ARG A 113 -12.19 9.03 5.39
CA ARG A 113 -13.37 9.46 6.17
C ARG A 113 -14.19 10.55 5.46
N ARG A 114 -13.53 11.38 4.65
CA ARG A 114 -14.17 12.46 3.88
C ARG A 114 -14.72 11.95 2.54
N VAL A 115 -14.08 10.94 1.96
CA VAL A 115 -14.46 10.33 0.66
C VAL A 115 -15.54 9.25 0.80
N LEU A 116 -15.66 8.62 1.98
CA LEU A 116 -16.64 7.54 2.21
C LEU A 116 -18.10 7.90 1.84
N PRO A 117 -18.63 9.10 2.16
CA PRO A 117 -19.96 9.51 1.70
C PRO A 117 -20.09 9.57 0.17
N GLU A 118 -19.03 9.99 -0.50
CA GLU A 118 -18.98 10.09 -1.96
C GLU A 118 -18.92 8.70 -2.61
N VAL A 119 -18.08 7.80 -2.09
CA VAL A 119 -18.05 6.39 -2.51
C VAL A 119 -19.43 5.75 -2.38
N ARG A 120 -20.14 6.02 -1.27
CA ARG A 120 -21.51 5.51 -1.06
C ARG A 120 -22.54 6.12 -2.01
N ALA A 121 -22.29 7.31 -2.55
CA ALA A 121 -23.18 7.97 -3.50
C ALA A 121 -22.92 7.53 -4.94
N THR A 122 -21.67 7.16 -5.28
CA THR A 122 -21.24 6.79 -6.63
C THR A 122 -21.29 5.30 -6.90
N VAL A 123 -21.04 4.47 -5.89
CA VAL A 123 -21.00 3.00 -6.00
C VAL A 123 -22.39 2.41 -5.66
N PRO A 124 -22.93 1.50 -6.49
CA PRO A 124 -24.16 0.79 -6.15
C PRO A 124 -24.06 0.06 -4.81
N GLU A 125 -25.12 0.09 -4.01
CA GLU A 125 -25.14 -0.49 -2.65
C GLU A 125 -24.73 -1.98 -2.64
N ALA A 126 -25.08 -2.73 -3.69
CA ALA A 126 -24.72 -4.14 -3.84
C ALA A 126 -23.22 -4.37 -4.08
N ASP A 127 -22.52 -3.41 -4.68
CA ASP A 127 -21.10 -3.49 -5.03
C ASP A 127 -20.20 -2.84 -3.95
N LEU A 128 -20.78 -2.03 -3.06
CA LEU A 128 -20.07 -1.27 -2.04
C LEU A 128 -19.16 -2.12 -1.14
N PRO A 129 -19.55 -3.31 -0.63
CA PRO A 129 -18.65 -4.14 0.17
C PRO A 129 -17.38 -4.55 -0.59
N ALA A 130 -17.53 -4.97 -1.84
CA ALA A 130 -16.41 -5.41 -2.66
C ALA A 130 -15.47 -4.25 -3.02
N VAL A 131 -16.02 -3.06 -3.29
CA VAL A 131 -15.22 -1.85 -3.54
C VAL A 131 -14.47 -1.41 -2.30
N LEU A 132 -15.13 -1.34 -1.14
CA LEU A 132 -14.49 -0.94 0.12
C LEU A 132 -13.37 -1.90 0.52
N GLU A 133 -13.58 -3.20 0.34
CA GLU A 133 -12.56 -4.21 0.59
C GLU A 133 -11.39 -4.08 -0.38
N ALA A 134 -11.66 -4.13 -1.69
CA ALA A 134 -10.60 -4.26 -2.69
C ALA A 134 -9.80 -2.96 -2.90
N ALA A 135 -10.44 -1.79 -2.82
CA ALA A 135 -9.81 -0.50 -3.15
C ALA A 135 -9.31 0.29 -1.94
N PHE A 136 -9.87 0.02 -0.76
CA PHE A 136 -9.59 0.78 0.45
C PHE A 136 -9.16 -0.11 1.64
N GLY A 137 -9.23 -1.44 1.52
CA GLY A 137 -8.92 -2.35 2.64
C GLY A 137 -9.89 -2.20 3.82
N ARG A 138 -11.14 -1.81 3.54
CA ARG A 138 -12.15 -1.48 4.56
C ARG A 138 -13.35 -2.40 4.55
N ARG A 139 -13.93 -2.59 5.73
CA ARG A 139 -15.24 -3.21 5.93
C ARG A 139 -16.36 -2.24 5.50
N PRO A 140 -17.60 -2.71 5.28
CA PRO A 140 -18.75 -1.87 4.92
C PRO A 140 -19.05 -0.70 5.88
N ASP A 141 -18.69 -0.88 7.15
CA ASP A 141 -18.81 0.14 8.20
C ASP A 141 -17.68 1.21 8.16
N GLY A 142 -16.67 1.03 7.30
CA GLY A 142 -15.52 1.91 7.14
C GLY A 142 -14.32 1.56 8.03
N THR A 143 -14.40 0.51 8.84
CA THR A 143 -13.28 0.05 9.67
C THR A 143 -12.24 -0.70 8.83
N THR A 144 -10.97 -0.71 9.25
CA THR A 144 -9.91 -1.50 8.62
C THR A 144 -10.22 -3.00 8.70
N MET A 145 -9.89 -3.76 7.64
CA MET A 145 -10.20 -5.20 7.57
C MET A 145 -9.54 -6.03 8.69
N ASP A 146 -8.28 -5.75 9.02
CA ASP A 146 -7.59 -6.02 10.30
C ASP A 146 -6.10 -5.65 10.08
N GLN A 147 -5.45 -5.05 11.08
CA GLN A 147 -4.00 -5.10 11.20
C GLN A 147 -3.66 -6.48 11.80
N PRO A 148 -2.57 -7.16 11.39
CA PRO A 148 -2.08 -8.26 12.20
C PRO A 148 -1.79 -7.71 13.60
N GLN A 149 -2.53 -8.17 14.60
CA GLN A 149 -2.12 -8.03 15.98
C GLN A 149 -0.72 -8.65 16.08
N ALA A 150 0.26 -7.86 16.53
CA ALA A 150 1.50 -8.43 17.00
C ALA A 150 1.14 -9.54 18.00
N PRO A 151 1.70 -10.76 17.86
CA PRO A 151 1.45 -11.79 18.85
C PRO A 151 1.97 -11.29 20.19
N ASP A 152 1.10 -11.24 21.19
CA ASP A 152 1.51 -11.20 22.59
C ASP A 152 2.35 -12.45 22.84
N MET A 153 3.67 -12.32 22.92
CA MET A 153 4.60 -13.20 23.66
C MET A 153 5.90 -12.49 24.00
#